data_AF-A0AAD1VWS7-F1
#
_entry.id   AF-A0AAD1VWS7-F1
#
_cell.length_a   1.000
_cell.length_b   1.000
_cell.length_c   1.000
_cell.angle_alpha   90.00
_cell.angle_beta   90.00
_cell.angle_gamma   90.00
#
_symmetry.space_group_name_H-M   'P 1'
#
loop_
_entity.id
_entity.type
_entity.pdbx_description
1 polymer ?
#
loop_
_entity_poly.entity_id
_entity_poly.type
_entity_poly.pdbx_seq_one_letter_code
_entity_poly.pdbx_strand_id
1 'polypeptide(L)'
;MTISPLFRLGAALLCCILISQALGQDCSCNFHVKGDCQANGNACVCKLPIGPDLTPIDCTKPIPKCFLMKRESNPGKGGRRPKPENALVDNDGLYNPDCEGNGIFKARQCNNTETCWCVNSAGVRRTDKGDKNWKCTELVRTFWVIVQLTRNNTDSIPEADLKKAIADTITNRYKLPAKFITNIEFEGPLIYIDLKQNTTEKTPNDVDIADVGYYMEKDVKGDPIIPLDNPFQILVNGKNVPVKEPLIYYIDEKPHEISMKRLTAGVIAVIVVVVVAIVAGIVVLVLTRRKKGRYEKAEVKEMNEMQKQLTS
;
A
#
# COMPACT_ATOMS: atom_id res chain seq x y z
N MET A 1 74.84 -27.80 4.94
CA MET A 1 74.36 -26.42 4.74
C MET A 1 73.60 -25.99 5.98
N THR A 2 74.31 -25.32 6.88
CA THR A 2 73.80 -24.77 8.13
C THR A 2 73.13 -23.43 7.83
N ILE A 3 71.80 -23.38 7.94
CA ILE A 3 71.04 -22.14 7.79
C ILE A 3 71.26 -21.30 9.06
N SER A 4 71.80 -20.11 8.86
CA SER A 4 72.19 -19.15 9.89
C SER A 4 70.98 -18.67 10.73
N PRO A 5 71.16 -18.41 12.04
CA PRO A 5 70.06 -18.03 12.94
C PRO A 5 69.49 -16.64 12.63
N LEU A 6 70.17 -15.82 11.82
CA LEU A 6 69.69 -14.51 11.37
C LEU A 6 68.46 -14.59 10.45
N PHE A 7 68.28 -15.69 9.70
CA PHE A 7 67.12 -15.84 8.81
C PHE A 7 65.82 -16.21 9.56
N ARG A 8 65.92 -16.65 10.83
CA ARG A 8 64.74 -16.96 11.66
C ARG A 8 64.13 -15.74 12.34
N LEU A 9 64.89 -14.65 12.51
CA LEU A 9 64.36 -13.39 13.07
C LEU A 9 63.68 -12.50 12.01
N GLY A 10 64.10 -12.57 10.75
CA GLY A 10 63.47 -11.81 9.66
C GLY A 10 62.06 -12.29 9.29
N ALA A 11 61.80 -13.59 9.38
CA ALA A 11 60.47 -14.16 9.11
C ALA A 11 59.48 -13.96 10.28
N ALA A 12 59.97 -13.83 11.52
CA ALA A 12 59.13 -13.55 12.67
C ALA A 12 58.66 -12.08 12.72
N LEU A 13 59.49 -11.13 12.25
CA LEU A 13 59.07 -9.72 12.18
C LEU A 13 58.17 -9.40 10.98
N LEU A 14 58.25 -10.15 9.87
CA LEU A 14 57.34 -9.96 8.74
C LEU A 14 55.96 -10.60 8.94
N CYS A 15 55.83 -11.61 9.82
CA CYS A 15 54.53 -12.17 10.20
C CYS A 15 53.76 -11.33 11.22
N CYS A 16 54.39 -10.35 11.88
CA CYS A 16 53.74 -9.47 12.85
C CYS A 16 53.13 -8.19 12.24
N ILE A 17 53.23 -7.97 10.93
CA ILE A 17 52.70 -6.76 10.25
C ILE A 17 51.37 -7.04 9.51
N LEU A 18 50.82 -8.26 9.57
CA LEU A 18 49.56 -8.62 8.88
C LEU A 18 48.43 -9.08 9.83
N ILE A 19 48.36 -8.52 11.04
CA ILE A 19 47.14 -8.61 11.87
C ILE A 19 46.82 -7.24 12.46
N SER A 20 46.46 -6.31 11.59
CA SER A 20 45.49 -5.26 11.92
C SER A 20 44.22 -5.53 11.14
N GLN A 21 43.70 -6.75 11.25
CA GLN A 21 42.28 -6.95 11.04
C GLN A 21 41.63 -6.29 12.25
N ALA A 22 41.12 -5.07 12.05
CA ALA A 22 40.18 -4.49 12.98
C ALA A 22 39.13 -5.57 13.24
N LEU A 23 39.06 -6.04 14.49
CA LEU A 23 37.94 -6.84 14.98
C LEU A 23 36.72 -5.90 15.01
N GLY A 24 36.20 -5.57 13.83
CA GLY A 24 34.89 -4.97 13.70
C GLY A 24 33.90 -6.03 14.12
N GLN A 25 33.32 -5.87 15.31
CA GLN A 25 32.21 -6.69 15.75
C GLN A 25 31.09 -6.56 14.69
N ASP A 26 30.75 -7.65 14.02
CA ASP A 26 29.65 -7.66 13.05
C ASP A 26 28.37 -7.26 13.80
N CYS A 27 27.80 -6.11 13.45
CA CYS A 27 26.60 -5.59 14.10
C CYS A 27 25.49 -5.46 13.06
N SER A 28 24.26 -5.84 13.42
CA SER A 28 23.13 -5.93 12.49
C SER A 28 21.95 -5.05 12.92
N CYS A 29 21.12 -4.71 11.94
CA CYS A 29 19.91 -3.91 12.17
C CYS A 29 18.69 -4.81 12.35
N ASN A 30 18.13 -4.86 13.55
CA ASN A 30 16.98 -5.71 13.89
C ASN A 30 15.71 -5.41 13.08
N PHE A 31 15.61 -4.25 12.44
CA PHE A 31 14.44 -3.86 11.64
C PHE A 31 14.69 -3.87 10.14
N HIS A 32 15.88 -4.32 9.71
CA HIS A 32 16.24 -4.20 8.32
C HIS A 32 17.28 -5.22 7.82
N VAL A 33 16.85 -6.12 6.92
CA VAL A 33 17.65 -7.21 6.32
C VAL A 33 18.86 -6.73 5.50
N LYS A 34 18.90 -5.47 5.05
CA LYS A 34 19.91 -4.96 4.09
C LYS A 34 20.57 -3.62 4.50
N GLY A 35 20.65 -3.34 5.79
CA GLY A 35 21.38 -2.17 6.27
C GLY A 35 22.90 -2.41 6.17
N ASP A 36 23.64 -1.44 5.66
CA ASP A 36 25.11 -1.44 5.77
C ASP A 36 25.46 -0.95 7.17
N CYS A 37 25.84 -1.88 8.04
CA CYS A 37 26.07 -1.64 9.45
C CYS A 37 27.54 -1.84 9.80
N GLN A 38 28.11 -0.88 10.51
CA GLN A 38 29.50 -0.91 10.96
C GLN A 38 29.56 -0.61 12.46
N ALA A 39 30.34 -1.40 13.20
CA ALA A 39 30.63 -1.11 14.59
C ALA A 39 31.48 0.17 14.70
N ASN A 40 31.03 1.09 15.55
CA ASN A 40 31.74 2.29 15.91
C ASN A 40 31.88 2.34 17.45
N GLY A 41 32.93 1.70 17.96
CA GLY A 41 33.08 1.46 19.41
C GLY A 41 31.97 0.54 19.93
N ASN A 42 31.24 1.00 20.96
CA ASN A 42 30.08 0.28 21.52
C ASN A 42 28.77 0.52 20.77
N ALA A 43 28.76 1.38 19.74
CA ALA A 43 27.57 1.72 18.98
C ALA A 43 27.56 1.01 17.62
N CYS A 44 26.40 0.50 17.20
CA CYS A 44 26.21 0.02 15.84
C CYS A 44 25.65 1.16 14.97
N VAL A 45 26.39 1.57 13.94
CA VAL A 45 25.95 2.61 13.02
C VAL A 45 25.52 1.96 11.72
N CYS A 46 24.23 2.04 11.43
CA CYS A 46 23.64 1.48 10.21
C CYS A 46 23.22 2.58 9.24
N LYS A 47 23.46 2.35 7.97
CA LYS A 47 23.01 3.21 6.88
C LYS A 47 22.22 2.40 5.86
N LEU A 48 21.33 3.08 5.16
CA LEU A 48 20.49 2.49 4.12
C LEU A 48 20.54 3.33 2.84
N PRO A 49 20.70 2.71 1.65
CA PRO A 49 20.54 3.42 0.40
C PRO A 49 19.07 3.77 0.19
N ILE A 50 18.77 5.07 0.17
CA ILE A 50 17.44 5.65 -0.03
C ILE A 50 17.51 6.58 -1.24
N GLY A 51 17.08 6.09 -2.39
CA GLY A 51 17.31 6.78 -3.66
C GLY A 51 18.82 6.83 -3.97
N PRO A 52 19.40 8.01 -4.29
CA PRO A 52 20.85 8.16 -4.50
C PRO A 52 21.65 8.28 -3.19
N ASP A 53 20.99 8.55 -2.07
CA ASP A 53 21.63 8.91 -0.82
C ASP A 53 21.84 7.69 0.09
N LEU A 54 22.90 7.72 0.89
CA LEU A 54 23.17 6.74 1.94
C LEU A 54 22.79 7.35 3.30
N THR A 55 21.59 7.03 3.78
CA THR A 55 20.97 7.69 4.94
C THR A 55 21.20 6.89 6.22
N PRO A 56 21.63 7.52 7.34
CA PRO A 56 21.67 6.87 8.66
C PRO A 56 20.28 6.41 9.09
N ILE A 57 20.19 5.20 9.65
CA ILE A 57 18.92 4.65 10.14
C ILE A 57 19.00 4.30 11.62
N ASP A 58 17.89 4.50 12.33
CA ASP A 58 17.72 4.07 13.71
C ASP A 58 17.23 2.62 13.72
N CYS A 59 18.09 1.71 14.20
CA CYS A 59 17.79 0.28 14.27
C CYS A 59 17.07 -0.15 15.56
N THR A 60 16.58 0.80 16.36
CA THR A 60 15.77 0.51 17.54
C THR A 60 14.26 0.48 17.25
N LYS A 61 13.86 0.95 16.06
CA LYS A 61 12.46 1.04 15.63
C LYS A 61 12.32 0.77 14.12
N PRO A 62 11.08 0.52 13.63
CA PRO A 62 10.81 0.41 12.21
C PRO A 62 11.27 1.64 11.41
N ILE A 63 11.74 1.39 10.19
CA ILE A 63 12.13 2.44 9.25
C ILE A 63 10.86 3.07 8.65
N PRO A 64 10.79 4.40 8.50
CA PRO A 64 9.61 5.06 7.93
C PRO A 64 9.20 4.51 6.56
N LYS A 65 7.89 4.35 6.33
CA LYS A 65 7.29 3.81 5.11
C LYS A 65 7.78 4.52 3.83
N CYS A 66 7.93 5.85 3.86
CA CYS A 66 8.39 6.60 2.68
C CYS A 66 9.78 6.16 2.22
N PHE A 67 10.71 5.96 3.16
CA PHE A 67 12.06 5.50 2.87
C PHE A 67 12.08 4.08 2.29
N LEU A 68 11.24 3.20 2.85
CA LEU A 68 11.08 1.84 2.36
C LEU A 68 10.54 1.83 0.93
N MET A 69 9.44 2.54 0.68
CA MET A 69 8.85 2.68 -0.65
C MET A 69 9.83 3.30 -1.66
N LYS A 70 10.60 4.32 -1.27
CA LYS A 70 11.59 4.96 -2.17
C LYS A 70 12.63 3.97 -2.66
N ARG A 71 13.14 3.15 -1.77
CA ARG A 71 14.10 2.10 -2.12
C ARG A 71 13.48 1.00 -2.96
N GLU A 72 12.28 0.54 -2.61
CA GLU A 72 11.57 -0.51 -3.38
C GLU A 72 11.17 -0.03 -4.78
N SER A 73 10.85 1.24 -4.92
CA SER A 73 10.53 1.86 -6.20
C SER A 73 11.73 2.01 -7.12
N ASN A 74 12.95 1.98 -6.57
CA ASN A 74 14.17 2.17 -7.34
C ASN A 74 14.51 0.84 -8.03
N PRO A 75 14.33 0.73 -9.36
CA PRO A 75 14.56 -0.51 -10.05
C PRO A 75 16.07 -0.73 -10.13
N GLY A 76 16.62 -1.64 -9.34
CA GLY A 76 17.90 -2.23 -9.68
C GLY A 76 17.83 -2.73 -11.12
N LYS A 77 18.72 -2.23 -11.99
CA LYS A 77 19.02 -2.53 -13.41
C LYS A 77 18.46 -3.84 -14.02
N GLY A 78 17.14 -4.03 -14.00
CA GLY A 78 16.43 -5.15 -14.61
C GLY A 78 15.49 -4.62 -15.67
N GLY A 79 15.82 -4.85 -16.94
CA GLY A 79 15.23 -4.21 -18.11
C GLY A 79 13.70 -4.16 -18.10
N ARG A 80 13.14 -2.97 -17.88
CA ARG A 80 11.75 -2.66 -18.25
C ARG A 80 11.76 -2.01 -19.63
N ARG A 81 11.00 -2.58 -20.55
CA ARG A 81 10.70 -1.95 -21.85
C ARG A 81 10.10 -0.55 -21.61
N PRO A 82 10.44 0.46 -22.45
CA PRO A 82 9.79 1.76 -22.39
C PRO A 82 8.28 1.58 -22.55
N LYS A 83 7.50 2.16 -21.62
CA LYS A 83 6.03 2.09 -21.67
C LYS A 83 5.51 3.04 -22.75
N PRO A 84 4.46 2.66 -23.51
CA PRO A 84 3.80 3.55 -24.47
C PRO A 84 3.20 4.79 -23.80
N GLU A 85 3.16 5.91 -24.53
CA GLU A 85 2.75 7.26 -24.08
C GLU A 85 1.32 7.31 -23.50
N ASN A 86 0.45 6.37 -23.89
CA ASN A 86 -0.96 6.29 -23.45
C ASN A 86 -1.26 5.12 -22.49
N ALA A 87 -0.23 4.46 -21.94
CA ALA A 87 -0.44 3.35 -21.02
C ALA A 87 -0.91 3.86 -19.65
N LEU A 88 -2.21 3.77 -19.40
CA LEU A 88 -2.79 3.96 -18.07
C LEU A 88 -2.44 2.76 -17.19
N VAL A 89 -1.41 2.90 -16.37
CA VAL A 89 -1.15 1.96 -15.27
C VAL A 89 -1.76 2.56 -14.03
N ASP A 90 -2.83 1.94 -13.54
CA ASP A 90 -3.30 2.19 -12.18
C ASP A 90 -2.29 1.58 -11.21
N ASN A 91 -1.51 2.45 -10.60
CA ASN A 91 -0.26 2.13 -9.90
C ASN A 91 -0.33 2.64 -8.45
N ASP A 92 -1.54 2.77 -7.91
CA ASP A 92 -1.83 3.48 -6.66
C ASP A 92 -1.31 2.76 -5.38
N GLY A 93 -0.47 1.72 -5.53
CA GLY A 93 0.18 0.99 -4.43
C GLY A 93 1.66 1.35 -4.20
N LEU A 94 2.52 1.24 -5.23
CA LEU A 94 3.96 1.49 -5.11
C LEU A 94 4.44 2.50 -6.17
N TYR A 95 5.00 3.62 -5.70
CA TYR A 95 5.59 4.68 -6.51
C TYR A 95 6.89 5.17 -5.86
N ASN A 96 7.70 5.94 -6.59
CA ASN A 96 8.90 6.59 -6.06
C ASN A 96 8.50 7.87 -5.31
N PRO A 97 8.48 7.87 -3.97
CA PRO A 97 8.03 9.00 -3.20
C PRO A 97 9.15 10.00 -2.94
N ASP A 98 8.75 11.25 -2.79
CA ASP A 98 9.53 12.30 -2.16
C ASP A 98 9.28 12.27 -0.65
N CYS A 99 10.38 12.16 0.10
CA CYS A 99 10.38 12.10 1.55
C CYS A 99 11.06 13.34 2.12
N GLU A 100 10.63 13.77 3.30
CA GLU A 100 11.39 14.66 4.17
C GLU A 100 12.58 13.91 4.79
N GLY A 101 13.53 14.65 5.39
CA GLY A 101 14.77 14.07 5.95
C GLY A 101 14.55 13.08 7.10
N ASN A 102 13.36 13.08 7.72
CA ASN A 102 12.95 12.14 8.76
C ASN A 102 12.08 10.98 8.24
N GLY A 103 11.90 10.85 6.92
CA GLY A 103 11.13 9.78 6.30
C GLY A 103 9.63 10.00 6.26
N ILE A 104 9.14 11.19 6.60
CA ILE A 104 7.75 11.60 6.37
C ILE A 104 7.53 11.86 4.87
N PHE A 105 6.37 11.50 4.33
CA PHE A 105 6.02 11.84 2.95
C PHE A 105 5.88 13.34 2.76
N LYS A 106 6.44 13.87 1.67
CA LYS A 106 6.02 15.20 1.20
C LYS A 106 4.56 15.14 0.75
N ALA A 107 3.79 16.18 1.05
CA ALA A 107 2.36 16.21 0.73
C ALA A 107 2.09 16.05 -0.78
N ARG A 108 2.95 16.64 -1.62
CA ARG A 108 2.91 16.52 -3.08
C ARG A 108 3.87 15.43 -3.55
N GLN A 109 3.37 14.56 -4.41
CA GLN A 109 4.11 13.44 -4.99
C GLN A 109 3.98 13.45 -6.51
N CYS A 110 5.08 13.17 -7.23
CA CYS A 110 5.08 13.17 -8.70
C CYS A 110 5.72 11.91 -9.31
N ASN A 111 6.29 11.00 -8.51
CA ASN A 111 6.92 9.76 -8.97
C ASN A 111 7.95 9.96 -10.11
N ASN A 112 8.76 11.01 -10.02
CA ASN A 112 9.71 11.43 -11.06
C ASN A 112 9.07 11.68 -12.44
N THR A 113 7.77 12.00 -12.48
CA THR A 113 7.03 12.35 -13.70
C THR A 113 6.55 13.81 -13.64
N GLU A 114 5.92 14.27 -14.71
CA GLU A 114 5.25 15.58 -14.74
C GLU A 114 3.85 15.56 -14.13
N THR A 115 3.36 14.38 -13.76
CA THR A 115 2.04 14.19 -13.16
C THR A 115 2.17 14.12 -11.65
N CYS A 116 1.49 15.03 -10.95
CA CYS A 116 1.58 15.15 -9.49
C CYS A 116 0.20 14.98 -8.82
N TRP A 117 0.21 14.56 -7.56
CA TRP A 117 -0.99 14.40 -6.72
C TRP A 117 -0.65 14.66 -5.25
N CYS A 118 -1.68 14.78 -4.41
CA CYS A 118 -1.50 14.89 -2.97
C CYS A 118 -1.66 13.53 -2.29
N VAL A 119 -0.84 13.29 -1.25
CA VAL A 119 -0.90 12.08 -0.41
C VAL A 119 -1.13 12.42 1.05
N ASN A 120 -1.61 11.46 1.82
CA ASN A 120 -1.68 11.52 3.29
C ASN A 120 -0.37 11.14 3.95
N SER A 121 -0.31 11.21 5.28
CA SER A 121 0.87 10.82 6.04
C SER A 121 1.25 9.34 5.86
N ALA A 122 0.35 8.50 5.36
CA ALA A 122 0.61 7.11 4.99
C ALA A 122 1.06 6.92 3.52
N GLY A 123 1.22 8.00 2.76
CA GLY A 123 1.64 7.97 1.35
C GLY A 123 0.54 7.56 0.37
N VAL A 124 -0.73 7.52 0.81
CA VAL A 124 -1.86 7.16 -0.04
C VAL A 124 -2.42 8.40 -0.72
N ARG A 125 -2.69 8.29 -2.02
CA ARG A 125 -3.26 9.36 -2.85
C ARG A 125 -4.64 9.79 -2.34
N ARG A 126 -4.83 11.09 -2.14
CA ARG A 126 -6.10 11.69 -1.74
C ARG A 126 -6.74 12.62 -2.77
N THR A 127 -6.03 12.98 -3.84
CA THR A 127 -6.54 13.88 -4.88
C THR A 127 -6.49 13.24 -6.25
N ASP A 128 -7.12 13.88 -7.22
CA ASP A 128 -6.78 13.64 -8.62
C ASP A 128 -5.31 13.92 -8.92
N LYS A 129 -4.88 13.39 -10.07
CA LYS A 129 -3.57 13.62 -10.67
C LYS A 129 -3.66 14.84 -11.58
N GLY A 130 -2.75 15.80 -11.40
CA GLY A 130 -2.62 17.00 -12.23
C GLY A 130 -1.18 17.21 -12.68
N ASP A 131 -0.86 18.44 -13.11
CA ASP A 131 0.46 18.80 -13.65
C ASP A 131 1.51 19.09 -12.55
N LYS A 132 2.70 19.53 -12.95
CA LYS A 132 3.79 19.90 -12.03
C LYS A 132 3.43 21.03 -11.05
N ASN A 133 2.47 21.88 -11.41
CA ASN A 133 2.02 23.01 -10.60
C ASN A 133 0.91 22.62 -9.61
N TRP A 134 0.51 21.33 -9.57
CA TRP A 134 -0.45 20.82 -8.61
C TRP A 134 -0.04 21.15 -7.17
N LYS A 135 -0.93 21.80 -6.42
CA LYS A 135 -0.63 22.29 -5.07
C LYS A 135 -1.21 21.36 -4.01
N CYS A 136 -0.39 21.04 -3.02
CA CYS A 136 -0.80 20.33 -1.81
C CYS A 136 -0.46 21.23 -0.63
N THR A 137 -1.46 21.89 -0.06
CA THR A 137 -1.28 22.91 0.99
C THR A 137 -0.82 22.33 2.31
N GLU A 138 -1.17 21.07 2.58
CA GLU A 138 -0.85 20.38 3.82
C GLU A 138 -0.68 18.88 3.61
N LEU A 139 0.08 18.25 4.50
CA LEU A 139 0.11 16.81 4.65
C LEU A 139 -0.98 16.40 5.64
N VAL A 140 -2.10 15.86 5.16
CA VAL A 140 -3.18 15.40 6.03
C VAL A 140 -2.78 14.12 6.74
N ARG A 141 -3.04 14.09 8.04
CA ARG A 141 -2.78 12.96 8.92
C ARG A 141 -3.75 11.81 8.64
N THR A 142 -3.19 10.62 8.47
CA THR A 142 -3.90 9.35 8.63
C THR A 142 -3.92 9.02 10.12
N PHE A 143 -5.06 9.20 10.77
CA PHE A 143 -5.18 9.01 12.23
C PHE A 143 -5.67 7.62 12.61
N TRP A 144 -6.23 6.87 11.66
CA TRP A 144 -6.73 5.52 11.86
C TRP A 144 -6.35 4.61 10.70
N VAL A 145 -5.71 3.49 11.02
CA VAL A 145 -5.36 2.40 10.10
C VAL A 145 -6.10 1.15 10.55
N ILE A 146 -6.83 0.52 9.64
CA ILE A 146 -7.47 -0.78 9.88
C ILE A 146 -6.65 -1.83 9.16
N VAL A 147 -6.12 -2.79 9.92
CA VAL A 147 -5.48 -3.98 9.35
C VAL A 147 -6.50 -5.11 9.37
N GLN A 148 -6.88 -5.58 8.18
CA GLN A 148 -7.69 -6.78 8.02
C GLN A 148 -6.79 -7.96 7.64
N LEU A 149 -6.94 -9.07 8.33
CA LEU A 149 -6.23 -10.33 8.06
C LEU A 149 -7.23 -11.48 7.97
N THR A 150 -6.89 -12.52 7.22
CA THR A 150 -7.67 -13.77 7.18
C THR A 150 -6.92 -14.84 7.97
N ARG A 151 -7.56 -15.44 8.98
CA ARG A 151 -7.05 -16.62 9.70
C ARG A 151 -7.72 -17.90 9.23
N ASN A 152 -7.07 -19.03 9.50
CA ASN A 152 -7.78 -20.30 9.50
C ASN A 152 -8.65 -20.38 10.77
N ASN A 153 -9.94 -20.69 10.61
CA ASN A 153 -10.91 -20.73 11.71
C ASN A 153 -11.22 -22.16 12.21
N THR A 154 -10.41 -23.15 11.82
CA THR A 154 -10.59 -24.56 12.23
C THR A 154 -10.22 -24.84 13.68
N ASP A 155 -9.30 -24.05 14.26
CA ASP A 155 -8.84 -24.25 15.63
C ASP A 155 -9.71 -23.48 16.62
N SER A 156 -10.13 -24.15 17.70
CA SER A 156 -10.86 -23.53 18.81
C SER A 156 -9.91 -22.72 19.71
N ILE A 157 -9.48 -21.55 19.22
CA ILE A 157 -8.65 -20.61 19.96
C ILE A 157 -9.57 -19.60 20.67
N PRO A 158 -9.46 -19.42 22.00
CA PRO A 158 -10.19 -18.36 22.70
C PRO A 158 -9.85 -16.99 22.12
N GLU A 159 -10.87 -16.22 21.77
CA GLU A 159 -10.68 -14.89 21.16
C GLU A 159 -9.83 -13.96 22.02
N ALA A 160 -10.00 -14.00 23.35
CA ALA A 160 -9.22 -13.18 24.27
C ALA A 160 -7.70 -13.46 24.17
N ASP A 161 -7.32 -14.73 24.06
CA ASP A 161 -5.92 -15.13 23.92
C ASP A 161 -5.35 -14.69 22.57
N LEU A 162 -6.16 -14.79 21.51
CA LEU A 162 -5.76 -14.33 20.18
C LEU A 162 -5.63 -12.81 20.11
N LYS A 163 -6.54 -12.03 20.71
CA LYS A 163 -6.43 -10.57 20.80
C LYS A 163 -5.14 -10.17 21.51
N LYS A 164 -4.84 -10.81 22.64
CA LYS A 164 -3.61 -10.57 23.39
C LYS A 164 -2.37 -10.90 22.55
N ALA A 165 -2.34 -12.08 21.91
CA ALA A 165 -1.21 -12.48 21.07
C ALA A 165 -0.97 -11.50 19.91
N ILE A 166 -2.04 -11.03 19.25
CA ILE A 166 -1.94 -10.02 18.18
C ILE A 166 -1.38 -8.70 18.72
N ALA A 167 -1.92 -8.20 19.84
CA ALA A 167 -1.46 -6.96 20.45
C ALA A 167 0.02 -7.06 20.88
N ASP A 168 0.40 -8.16 21.52
CA ASP A 168 1.77 -8.44 21.93
C ASP A 168 2.70 -8.55 20.71
N THR A 169 2.28 -9.22 19.63
CA THR A 169 3.05 -9.26 18.38
C THR A 169 3.27 -7.86 17.82
N ILE A 170 2.23 -7.02 17.75
CA ILE A 170 2.34 -5.66 17.20
C ILE A 170 3.27 -4.79 18.06
N THR A 171 3.10 -4.81 19.38
CA THR A 171 3.92 -4.02 20.30
C THR A 171 5.37 -4.49 20.31
N ASN A 172 5.62 -5.80 20.33
CA ASN A 172 6.98 -6.33 20.45
C ASN A 172 7.73 -6.28 19.11
N ARG A 173 7.07 -6.64 18.01
CA ARG A 173 7.70 -6.72 16.68
C ARG A 173 7.81 -5.36 16.02
N TYR A 174 6.79 -4.52 16.10
CA TYR A 174 6.75 -3.22 15.41
C TYR A 174 6.94 -2.03 16.35
N LYS A 175 7.15 -2.26 17.65
CA LYS A 175 7.40 -1.20 18.66
C LYS A 175 6.29 -0.16 18.75
N LEU A 176 5.08 -0.52 18.36
CA LEU A 176 3.92 0.35 18.53
C LEU A 176 3.42 0.27 19.97
N PRO A 177 3.35 1.39 20.71
CA PRO A 177 2.76 1.41 22.05
C PRO A 177 1.34 0.84 22.05
N ALA A 178 1.04 -0.04 23.01
CA ALA A 178 -0.25 -0.73 23.11
C ALA A 178 -1.46 0.22 23.15
N LYS A 179 -1.29 1.45 23.66
CA LYS A 179 -2.34 2.50 23.66
C LYS A 179 -2.87 2.86 22.27
N PHE A 180 -2.09 2.62 21.21
CA PHE A 180 -2.50 2.89 19.83
C PHE A 180 -3.20 1.69 19.17
N ILE A 181 -3.26 0.52 19.83
CA ILE A 181 -4.00 -0.66 19.40
C ILE A 181 -5.37 -0.60 20.07
N THR A 182 -6.32 0.06 19.44
CA THR A 182 -7.57 0.45 20.09
C THR A 182 -8.65 -0.63 20.08
N ASN A 183 -8.63 -1.51 19.07
CA ASN A 183 -9.60 -2.58 18.96
C ASN A 183 -9.06 -3.75 18.15
N ILE A 184 -9.50 -4.97 18.49
CA ILE A 184 -9.26 -6.19 17.72
C ILE A 184 -10.59 -6.97 17.70
N GLU A 185 -11.16 -7.14 16.52
CA GLU A 185 -12.46 -7.78 16.29
C GLU A 185 -12.35 -8.97 15.35
N PHE A 186 -13.30 -9.89 15.47
CA PHE A 186 -13.36 -11.10 14.67
C PHE A 186 -14.72 -11.21 14.00
N GLU A 187 -14.72 -11.41 12.68
CA GLU A 187 -15.91 -11.70 11.90
C GLU A 187 -15.67 -12.97 11.07
N GLY A 188 -16.07 -14.12 11.62
CA GLY A 188 -15.75 -15.42 11.05
C GLY A 188 -14.24 -15.64 10.94
N PRO A 189 -13.67 -15.82 9.72
CA PRO A 189 -12.23 -15.95 9.52
C PRO A 189 -11.48 -14.61 9.48
N LEU A 190 -12.19 -13.48 9.49
CA LEU A 190 -11.58 -12.15 9.39
C LEU A 190 -11.17 -11.64 10.77
N ILE A 191 -10.01 -11.01 10.83
CA ILE A 191 -9.48 -10.29 11.97
C ILE A 191 -9.38 -8.83 11.56
N TYR A 192 -10.01 -7.93 12.31
CA TYR A 192 -9.90 -6.48 12.14
C TYR A 192 -9.12 -5.88 13.30
N ILE A 193 -8.08 -5.10 13.00
CA ILE A 193 -7.21 -4.47 14.00
C ILE A 193 -7.22 -2.96 13.78
N ASP A 194 -7.72 -2.23 14.76
CA ASP A 194 -7.80 -0.76 14.71
C ASP A 194 -6.57 -0.12 15.37
N LEU A 195 -5.72 0.48 14.54
CA LEU A 195 -4.59 1.29 14.98
C LEU A 195 -4.98 2.76 14.91
N LYS A 196 -5.03 3.47 16.04
CA LYS A 196 -5.39 4.90 16.09
C LYS A 196 -4.30 5.71 16.73
N GLN A 197 -3.89 6.79 16.08
CA GLN A 197 -2.82 7.68 16.52
C GLN A 197 -3.03 9.06 15.92
N ASN A 198 -3.59 9.98 16.73
CA ASN A 198 -3.79 11.37 16.32
C ASN A 198 -2.48 12.15 16.31
N THR A 199 -2.46 13.28 15.60
CA THR A 199 -1.29 14.17 15.52
C THR A 199 -0.82 14.62 16.90
N THR A 200 -1.73 14.88 17.84
CA THR A 200 -1.42 15.34 19.21
C THR A 200 -0.87 14.26 20.13
N GLU A 201 -1.10 12.98 19.81
CA GLU A 201 -0.73 11.85 20.67
C GLU A 201 0.60 11.21 20.29
N LYS A 202 1.06 11.46 19.05
CA LYS A 202 2.31 10.95 18.51
C LYS A 202 3.48 11.80 19.01
N THR A 203 4.37 11.20 19.79
CA THR A 203 5.65 11.82 20.13
C THR A 203 6.67 11.61 19.01
N PRO A 204 7.74 12.43 18.91
CA PRO A 204 8.76 12.27 17.85
C PRO A 204 9.44 10.89 17.81
N ASN A 205 9.45 10.17 18.93
CA ASN A 205 10.08 8.87 19.04
C ASN A 205 9.10 7.70 18.77
N ASP A 206 7.79 7.97 18.76
CA ASP A 206 6.80 6.93 18.51
C ASP A 206 6.81 6.47 17.06
N VAL A 207 6.60 5.17 16.88
CA VAL A 207 6.37 4.55 15.57
C VAL A 207 5.04 5.04 15.01
N ASP A 208 5.00 5.28 13.70
CA ASP A 208 3.75 5.65 13.03
C ASP A 208 2.88 4.42 12.75
N ILE A 209 1.57 4.53 12.97
CA ILE A 209 0.62 3.45 12.64
C ILE A 209 0.65 3.08 11.15
N ALA A 210 1.01 4.01 10.26
CA ALA A 210 1.17 3.72 8.84
C ALA A 210 2.41 2.84 8.56
N ASP A 211 3.48 2.99 9.34
CA ASP A 211 4.67 2.15 9.24
C ASP A 211 4.33 0.72 9.68
N VAL A 212 3.61 0.59 10.80
CA VAL A 212 3.15 -0.72 11.31
C VAL A 212 2.30 -1.46 10.27
N GLY A 213 1.31 -0.78 9.68
CA GLY A 213 0.47 -1.38 8.64
C GLY A 213 1.29 -1.86 7.44
N TYR A 214 2.30 -1.09 7.02
CA TYR A 214 3.18 -1.47 5.91
C TYR A 214 4.09 -2.65 6.23
N TYR A 215 4.71 -2.67 7.42
CA TYR A 215 5.54 -3.78 7.87
C TYR A 215 4.72 -5.07 8.02
N MET A 216 3.52 -4.97 8.59
CA MET A 216 2.64 -6.12 8.77
C MET A 216 2.13 -6.66 7.43
N GLU A 217 1.78 -5.79 6.48
CA GLU A 217 1.43 -6.20 5.12
C GLU A 217 2.57 -7.00 4.46
N LYS A 218 3.80 -6.51 4.58
CA LYS A 218 5.01 -7.14 4.03
C LYS A 218 5.31 -8.50 4.67
N ASP A 219 5.26 -8.58 5.99
CA ASP A 219 5.45 -9.82 6.74
C ASP A 219 4.43 -10.89 6.32
N VAL A 220 3.14 -10.55 6.25
CA VAL A 220 2.07 -11.50 5.92
C VAL A 220 2.10 -11.90 4.44
N LYS A 221 2.56 -11.02 3.53
CA LYS A 221 2.77 -11.34 2.11
C LYS A 221 4.03 -12.18 1.83
N GLY A 222 4.85 -12.46 2.85
CA GLY A 222 6.09 -13.24 2.69
C GLY A 222 7.25 -12.44 2.09
N ASP A 223 7.23 -11.12 2.20
CA ASP A 223 8.32 -10.21 1.80
C ASP A 223 8.78 -9.39 3.03
N PRO A 224 9.23 -10.05 4.12
CA PRO A 224 9.52 -9.36 5.38
C PRO A 224 10.70 -8.40 5.24
N ILE A 225 10.55 -7.20 5.82
CA ILE A 225 11.62 -6.19 5.89
C ILE A 225 12.56 -6.48 7.07
N ILE A 226 12.00 -7.05 8.14
CA ILE A 226 12.72 -7.50 9.34
C ILE A 226 13.54 -8.75 8.98
N PRO A 227 14.78 -8.88 9.50
CA PRO A 227 15.65 -10.04 9.31
C PRO A 227 14.95 -11.41 9.48
N LEU A 228 15.31 -12.38 8.64
CA LEU A 228 14.65 -13.69 8.53
C LEU A 228 14.85 -14.59 9.77
N ASP A 229 15.84 -14.30 10.59
CA ASP A 229 16.04 -14.92 11.90
C ASP A 229 14.92 -14.58 12.91
N ASN A 230 14.11 -13.56 12.60
CA ASN A 230 12.90 -13.21 13.34
C ASN A 230 11.65 -13.32 12.45
N PRO A 231 11.15 -14.54 12.18
CA PRO A 231 9.97 -14.74 11.33
C PRO A 231 8.71 -14.14 11.97
N PHE A 232 7.80 -13.63 11.13
CA PHE A 232 6.51 -13.15 11.62
C PHE A 232 5.65 -14.32 12.14
N GLN A 233 5.24 -14.23 13.40
CA GLN A 233 4.44 -15.24 14.08
C GLN A 233 3.44 -14.57 15.04
N ILE A 234 2.24 -15.14 15.12
CA ILE A 234 1.24 -14.81 16.14
C ILE A 234 1.12 -16.04 17.03
N LEU A 235 1.75 -16.00 18.19
CA LEU A 235 1.88 -17.15 19.08
C LEU A 235 0.79 -17.12 20.14
N VAL A 236 -0.11 -18.10 20.11
CA VAL A 236 -1.07 -18.36 21.19
C VAL A 236 -0.63 -19.63 21.91
N ASN A 237 -0.26 -19.52 23.19
CA ASN A 237 0.27 -20.64 23.99
C ASN A 237 1.42 -21.39 23.30
N GLY A 238 2.30 -20.66 22.60
CA GLY A 238 3.44 -21.22 21.85
C GLY A 238 3.09 -21.82 20.48
N LYS A 239 1.81 -21.90 20.10
CA LYS A 239 1.38 -22.34 18.77
C LYS A 239 1.19 -21.12 17.85
N ASN A 240 1.80 -21.15 16.67
CA ASN A 240 1.61 -20.11 15.67
C ASN A 240 0.22 -20.19 15.03
N VAL A 241 -0.46 -19.04 14.95
CA VAL A 241 -1.74 -18.86 14.27
C VAL A 241 -1.46 -18.25 12.90
N PRO A 242 -1.55 -19.03 11.79
CA PRO A 242 -1.27 -18.51 10.47
C PRO A 242 -2.35 -17.51 10.04
N VAL A 243 -1.90 -16.40 9.47
CA VAL A 243 -2.73 -15.37 8.85
C VAL A 243 -2.27 -15.11 7.43
N LYS A 244 -3.18 -14.66 6.58
CA LYS A 244 -2.93 -14.39 5.16
C LYS A 244 -3.77 -13.22 4.66
N GLU A 245 -3.54 -12.84 3.40
CA GLU A 245 -4.36 -11.88 2.64
C GLU A 245 -4.54 -10.53 3.36
N PRO A 246 -3.45 -9.81 3.70
CA PRO A 246 -3.57 -8.57 4.45
C PRO A 246 -4.18 -7.48 3.57
N LEU A 247 -5.19 -6.78 4.11
CA LEU A 247 -5.74 -5.56 3.54
C LEU A 247 -5.57 -4.42 4.55
N ILE A 248 -5.04 -3.29 4.09
CA ILE A 248 -4.77 -2.12 4.92
C ILE A 248 -5.67 -0.98 4.46
N TYR A 249 -6.53 -0.50 5.36
CA TYR A 249 -7.39 0.65 5.12
C TYR A 249 -6.84 1.86 5.86
N TYR A 250 -6.84 3.02 5.21
CA TYR A 250 -6.31 4.26 5.74
C TYR A 250 -7.44 5.29 5.86
N ILE A 251 -7.61 5.84 7.06
CA ILE A 251 -8.63 6.85 7.37
C ILE A 251 -7.93 8.13 7.80
N ASP A 252 -8.27 9.20 7.10
CA ASP A 252 -7.62 10.50 7.23
C ASP A 252 -8.48 11.49 8.02
N GLU A 253 -7.84 12.48 8.65
CA GLU A 253 -8.54 13.55 9.39
C GLU A 253 -9.42 14.43 8.48
N LYS A 254 -9.15 14.43 7.17
CA LYS A 254 -9.92 15.16 6.15
C LYS A 254 -10.35 14.21 5.03
N PRO A 255 -11.54 14.41 4.45
CA PRO A 255 -12.01 13.59 3.33
C PRO A 255 -11.09 13.73 2.11
N HIS A 256 -11.11 12.71 1.25
CA HIS A 256 -10.38 12.74 -0.01
C HIS A 256 -11.07 13.66 -1.03
N GLU A 257 -10.27 14.26 -1.91
CA GLU A 257 -10.69 15.20 -2.95
C GLU A 257 -10.48 14.58 -4.33
N ILE A 258 -10.98 13.36 -4.53
CA ILE A 258 -10.91 12.66 -5.83
C ILE A 258 -12.20 12.96 -6.59
N SER A 259 -12.08 13.61 -7.76
CA SER A 259 -13.23 13.92 -8.58
C SER A 259 -13.72 12.66 -9.29
N MET A 260 -15.02 12.36 -9.17
CA MET A 260 -15.68 11.31 -9.97
C MET A 260 -15.80 11.65 -11.47
N LYS A 261 -15.19 12.75 -11.92
CA LYS A 261 -15.24 13.23 -13.30
C LYS A 261 -14.56 12.30 -14.32
N ARG A 262 -13.82 11.28 -13.88
CA ARG A 262 -13.20 10.27 -14.77
C ARG A 262 -14.13 9.10 -15.14
N LEU A 263 -15.44 9.32 -15.22
CA LEU A 263 -16.27 8.54 -16.15
C LEU A 263 -15.72 8.83 -17.56
N THR A 264 -14.92 7.91 -18.08
CA THR A 264 -14.25 8.08 -19.38
C THR A 264 -15.26 8.50 -20.44
N ALA A 265 -14.85 9.37 -21.37
CA ALA A 265 -15.73 9.84 -22.44
C ALA A 265 -16.44 8.69 -23.19
N GLY A 266 -15.82 7.50 -23.23
CA GLY A 266 -16.43 6.27 -23.73
C GLY A 266 -17.67 5.82 -22.96
N VAL A 267 -17.71 5.91 -21.63
CA VAL A 267 -18.90 5.57 -20.83
C VAL A 267 -20.03 6.57 -21.12
N ILE A 268 -19.73 7.86 -21.21
CA ILE A 268 -20.72 8.88 -21.57
C ILE A 268 -21.26 8.64 -22.99
N ALA A 269 -20.40 8.34 -23.96
CA ALA A 269 -20.80 8.04 -25.33
C ALA A 269 -21.72 6.81 -25.41
N VAL A 270 -21.41 5.74 -24.67
CA VAL A 270 -22.26 4.54 -24.60
C VAL A 270 -23.62 4.86 -23.99
N ILE A 271 -23.65 5.63 -22.89
CA ILE A 271 -24.92 6.04 -22.25
C ILE A 271 -25.79 6.84 -23.23
N VAL A 272 -25.20 7.80 -23.95
CA VAL A 272 -25.93 8.61 -24.92
C VAL A 272 -26.52 7.74 -26.04
N VAL A 273 -25.75 6.81 -26.60
CA VAL A 273 -26.24 5.90 -27.66
C VAL A 273 -27.39 5.02 -27.17
N VAL A 274 -27.30 4.47 -25.97
CA VAL A 274 -28.35 3.64 -25.37
C VAL A 274 -29.64 4.45 -25.18
N VAL A 275 -29.53 5.68 -24.65
CA VAL A 275 -30.69 6.56 -24.46
C VAL A 275 -31.36 6.91 -25.80
N VAL A 276 -30.57 7.25 -26.83
CA VAL A 276 -31.10 7.54 -28.16
C VAL A 276 -31.81 6.33 -28.77
N ALA A 277 -31.26 5.13 -28.64
CA ALA A 277 -31.88 3.90 -29.12
C ALA A 277 -33.23 3.60 -28.44
N ILE A 278 -33.31 3.81 -27.11
CA ILE A 278 -34.56 3.66 -26.35
C ILE A 278 -35.61 4.67 -26.82
N VAL A 279 -35.24 5.95 -26.97
CA VAL A 279 -36.16 6.99 -27.43
C VAL A 279 -36.66 6.68 -28.85
N ALA A 280 -35.78 6.27 -29.76
CA ALA A 280 -36.16 5.86 -31.10
C ALA A 280 -37.12 4.66 -31.08
N GLY A 281 -36.87 3.67 -30.24
CA GLY A 281 -37.76 2.52 -30.03
C GLY A 281 -39.16 2.93 -29.56
N ILE A 282 -39.24 3.84 -28.58
CA ILE A 282 -40.51 4.39 -28.08
C ILE A 282 -41.26 5.13 -29.20
N VAL A 283 -40.57 5.97 -29.98
CA VAL A 283 -41.18 6.71 -31.09
C VAL A 283 -41.76 5.77 -32.14
N VAL A 284 -41.01 4.74 -32.55
CA VAL A 284 -41.49 3.72 -33.49
C VAL A 284 -42.71 2.99 -32.94
N LEU A 285 -42.69 2.62 -31.66
CA LEU A 285 -43.81 1.94 -31.00
C LEU A 285 -45.07 2.83 -30.93
N VAL A 286 -44.92 4.11 -30.66
CA VAL A 286 -46.04 5.07 -30.67
C VAL A 286 -46.60 5.26 -32.09
N LEU A 287 -45.74 5.41 -33.09
CA LEU A 287 -46.16 5.59 -34.48
C LEU A 287 -46.86 4.34 -35.05
N THR A 288 -46.34 3.15 -34.76
CA THR A 288 -46.95 1.89 -35.17
C THR A 288 -48.30 1.65 -34.49
N ARG A 289 -48.43 1.96 -33.18
CA ARG A 289 -49.72 1.93 -32.48
C ARG A 289 -50.73 2.94 -33.05
N ARG A 290 -50.29 4.16 -33.38
CA ARG A 290 -51.15 5.17 -34.02
C ARG A 290 -51.61 4.75 -35.42
N LYS A 291 -50.75 4.09 -36.21
CA LYS A 291 -51.13 3.54 -37.52
C LYS A 291 -52.13 2.40 -37.37
N LYS A 292 -51.89 1.41 -36.49
CA LYS A 292 -52.84 0.31 -36.24
C LYS A 292 -54.22 0.81 -35.82
N GLY A 293 -54.30 1.78 -34.90
CA GLY A 293 -55.58 2.38 -34.50
C GLY A 293 -56.29 3.18 -35.59
N ARG A 294 -55.58 3.61 -36.66
CA ARG A 294 -56.22 4.20 -37.85
C ARG A 294 -56.70 3.14 -38.84
N TYR A 295 -55.97 2.03 -38.98
CA TYR A 295 -56.40 0.89 -39.80
C TYR A 295 -57.63 0.20 -39.22
N GLU A 296 -57.67 -0.08 -37.90
CA GLU A 296 -58.86 -0.65 -37.25
C GLU A 296 -60.08 0.26 -37.41
N LYS A 297 -59.91 1.59 -37.34
CA LYS A 297 -61.01 2.53 -37.55
C LYS A 297 -61.49 2.59 -39.01
N ALA A 298 -60.61 2.36 -39.98
CA ALA A 298 -60.99 2.28 -41.39
C ALA A 298 -61.74 0.97 -41.68
N GLU A 299 -61.25 -0.16 -41.15
CA GLU A 299 -61.87 -1.48 -41.32
C GLU A 299 -63.26 -1.55 -40.65
N VAL A 300 -63.42 -0.99 -39.45
CA VAL A 300 -64.74 -0.89 -38.78
C VAL A 300 -65.70 0.02 -39.57
N LYS A 301 -65.19 1.07 -40.22
CA LYS A 301 -66.02 1.96 -41.05
C LYS A 301 -66.46 1.25 -42.34
N GLU A 302 -65.58 0.53 -43.01
CA GLU A 302 -65.93 -0.26 -44.21
C GLU A 302 -66.87 -1.43 -43.89
N MET A 303 -66.68 -2.14 -42.76
CA MET A 303 -67.63 -3.18 -42.32
C MET A 303 -69.01 -2.62 -42.02
N ASN A 304 -69.11 -1.45 -41.39
CA ASN A 304 -70.39 -0.78 -41.15
C ASN A 304 -71.06 -0.30 -42.44
N GLU A 305 -70.29 0.14 -43.44
CA GLU A 305 -70.83 0.53 -44.75
C GLU A 305 -71.32 -0.69 -45.55
N MET A 306 -70.61 -1.83 -45.52
CA MET A 306 -71.07 -3.10 -46.11
C MET A 306 -72.33 -3.63 -45.43
N GLN A 307 -72.41 -3.57 -44.10
CA GLN A 307 -73.58 -4.02 -43.35
C GLN A 307 -74.83 -3.18 -43.65
N LYS A 308 -74.63 -1.89 -43.97
CA LYS A 308 -75.69 -0.98 -44.40
C LYS A 308 -76.17 -1.25 -45.83
N GLN A 309 -75.29 -1.76 -46.71
CA GLN A 309 -75.67 -2.21 -48.06
C GLN A 309 -76.40 -3.57 -48.05
N LEU A 310 -76.09 -4.44 -47.08
CA LEU A 310 -76.77 -5.74 -46.89
C LEU A 310 -78.17 -5.61 -46.26
N THR A 311 -78.49 -4.45 -45.68
CA THR A 311 -79.77 -4.18 -44.98
C THR A 311 -80.66 -3.18 -45.72
N SER A 312 -80.27 -2.79 -46.94
CA SER A 312 -81.10 -2.06 -47.91
C SER A 312 -81.58 -3.02 -49.00
#